data_AF-A0A2T5C719-F1
#
_entry.id   AF-A0A2T5C719-F1
#
_cell.length_a   1.000
_cell.length_b   1.000
_cell.length_c   1.000
_cell.angle_alpha   90.00
_cell.angle_beta   90.00
_cell.angle_gamma   90.00
#
_symmetry.space_group_name_H-M   'P 1'
#
loop_
_entity.id
_entity.type
_entity.pdbx_description
1 polymer ?
#
loop_
_entity_poly.entity_id
_entity_poly.type
_entity_poly.pdbx_seq_one_letter_code
_entity_poly.pdbx_strand_id
1 'polypeptide(L)'
;DSAVRTVTYTFPTEVASIAELRAGIQDGRLYKLTGEAIVTLKVANRNQIYIQDATGAILIDDANPKKLTSEYNVGDGIVGLIGSVGHFRQMIQIAPVTDAGGANSTGNVVEPTIVTISELGMGHGA
;
A
#
# COMPACT_ATOMS: atom_id res chain seq x y z
N ASP A 1 -42.44 5.65 19.93
CA ASP A 1 -42.05 5.21 18.60
C ASP A 1 -40.53 5.19 18.54
N SER A 2 -39.91 4.02 18.41
CA SER A 2 -38.45 3.89 18.45
C SER A 2 -37.95 3.60 17.06
N ALA A 3 -37.27 4.57 16.45
CA ALA A 3 -36.66 4.39 15.14
C ALA A 3 -35.53 3.34 15.23
N VAL A 4 -35.68 2.22 14.54
CA VAL A 4 -34.57 1.29 14.32
C VAL A 4 -33.65 1.92 13.28
N ARG A 5 -32.39 2.17 13.63
CA ARG A 5 -31.35 2.63 12.70
C ARG A 5 -30.52 1.43 12.27
N THR A 6 -30.46 1.16 10.98
CA THR A 6 -29.59 0.13 10.42
C THR A 6 -28.19 0.72 10.20
N VAL A 7 -27.16 0.01 10.64
CA VAL A 7 -25.75 0.32 10.37
C VAL A 7 -25.15 -0.85 9.60
N THR A 8 -24.55 -0.57 8.43
CA THR A 8 -23.83 -1.57 7.65
C THR A 8 -22.35 -1.52 8.01
N TYR A 9 -21.81 -2.66 8.44
CA TYR A 9 -20.37 -2.84 8.67
C TYR A 9 -19.75 -3.57 7.48
N THR A 10 -18.79 -2.94 6.81
CA THR A 10 -18.02 -3.55 5.73
C THR A 10 -16.60 -3.80 6.23
N PHE A 11 -16.17 -5.07 6.18
CA PHE A 11 -14.81 -5.45 6.53
C PHE A 11 -13.90 -5.37 5.30
N PRO A 12 -12.62 -4.97 5.47
CA PRO A 12 -11.66 -5.00 4.37
C PRO A 12 -11.37 -6.44 3.96
N THR A 13 -11.06 -6.64 2.68
CA THR A 13 -10.52 -7.91 2.17
C THR A 13 -9.06 -8.02 2.57
N GLU A 14 -8.69 -9.11 3.26
CA GLU A 14 -7.29 -9.32 3.64
C GLU A 14 -6.48 -9.88 2.48
N VAL A 15 -5.29 -9.33 2.28
CA VAL A 15 -4.29 -9.76 1.29
C VAL A 15 -2.93 -9.86 1.98
N ALA A 16 -2.16 -10.89 1.67
CA ALA A 16 -0.90 -11.16 2.35
C ALA A 16 0.29 -10.44 1.71
N SER A 17 0.17 -10.03 0.44
CA SER A 17 1.27 -9.48 -0.35
C SER A 17 0.89 -8.26 -1.18
N ILE A 18 1.89 -7.47 -1.58
CA ILE A 18 1.72 -6.33 -2.47
C ILE A 18 1.25 -6.78 -3.86
N ALA A 19 1.69 -7.94 -4.37
CA ALA A 19 1.20 -8.46 -5.64
C ALA A 19 -0.32 -8.71 -5.61
N GLU A 20 -0.83 -9.36 -4.55
CA GLU A 20 -2.27 -9.55 -4.35
C GLU A 20 -3.00 -8.22 -4.16
N LEU A 21 -2.40 -7.28 -3.40
CA LEU A 21 -2.97 -5.95 -3.22
C LEU A 21 -3.11 -5.21 -4.55
N ARG A 22 -2.09 -5.26 -5.41
CA ARG A 22 -2.11 -4.63 -6.74
C ARG A 22 -3.14 -5.27 -7.68
N ALA A 23 -3.45 -6.55 -7.50
CA ALA A 23 -4.51 -7.25 -8.23
C ALA A 23 -5.93 -6.94 -7.70
N GLY A 24 -6.04 -6.15 -6.63
CA GLY A 24 -7.30 -5.74 -6.04
C GLY A 24 -8.19 -4.97 -7.03
N ILE A 25 -9.49 -5.25 -6.97
CA ILE A 25 -10.54 -4.52 -7.70
C ILE A 25 -10.56 -3.05 -7.26
N GLN A 26 -10.60 -2.15 -8.25
CA GLN A 26 -10.53 -0.70 -8.08
C GLN A 26 -11.93 -0.06 -8.08
N ASP A 27 -12.85 -0.62 -7.27
CA ASP A 27 -14.26 -0.20 -7.14
C ASP A 27 -14.53 0.56 -5.82
N GLY A 28 -13.47 0.92 -5.08
CA GLY A 28 -13.56 1.49 -3.73
C GLY A 28 -13.56 0.45 -2.62
N ARG A 29 -13.45 -0.85 -2.92
CA ARG A 29 -13.26 -1.89 -1.92
C ARG A 29 -12.03 -1.64 -1.07
N LEU A 30 -12.17 -1.86 0.23
CA LEU A 30 -11.07 -1.77 1.17
C LEU A 30 -10.31 -3.08 1.20
N TYR A 31 -8.99 -2.97 1.17
CA TYR A 31 -8.05 -4.07 1.37
C TYR A 31 -7.24 -3.80 2.62
N LYS A 32 -6.85 -4.87 3.31
CA LYS A 32 -5.91 -4.84 4.43
C LYS A 32 -4.69 -5.67 4.05
N LEU A 33 -3.53 -5.03 3.96
CA LEU A 33 -2.26 -5.73 3.80
C LEU A 33 -1.86 -6.33 5.15
N THR A 34 -1.89 -7.66 5.26
CA THR A 34 -1.55 -8.39 6.48
C THR A 34 -0.07 -8.72 6.58
N GLY A 35 0.62 -8.81 5.44
CA GLY A 35 2.08 -8.88 5.37
C GLY A 35 2.74 -7.56 5.74
N GLU A 36 4.02 -7.62 6.10
CA GLU A 36 4.85 -6.44 6.31
C GLU A 36 5.47 -5.97 4.99
N ALA A 37 5.40 -4.67 4.74
CA ALA A 37 6.06 -4.03 3.61
C ALA A 37 7.02 -2.94 4.07
N ILE A 38 8.20 -2.88 3.44
CA ILE A 38 9.29 -1.99 3.81
C ILE A 38 9.19 -0.68 3.03
N VAL A 39 9.30 0.45 3.74
CA VAL A 39 9.38 1.78 3.14
C VAL A 39 10.70 1.94 2.39
N THR A 40 10.62 2.24 1.10
CA THR A 40 11.79 2.41 0.22
C THR A 40 12.04 3.86 -0.16
N LEU A 41 10.99 4.67 -0.22
CA LEU A 41 11.07 6.08 -0.56
C LEU A 41 9.91 6.85 0.06
N LYS A 42 10.18 8.08 0.48
CA LYS A 42 9.18 9.04 0.93
C LYS A 42 9.20 10.29 0.07
N VAL A 43 8.01 10.82 -0.21
CA VAL A 43 7.80 12.07 -0.95
C VAL A 43 6.85 12.95 -0.14
N ALA A 44 7.24 14.20 0.09
CA ALA A 44 6.47 15.12 0.95
C ALA A 44 5.09 15.47 0.38
N ASN A 45 4.95 15.53 -0.95
CA ASN A 45 3.69 15.82 -1.60
C ASN A 45 2.67 14.71 -1.31
N ARG A 46 1.52 15.06 -0.71
CA ARG A 46 0.41 14.14 -0.38
C ARG A 46 0.86 12.93 0.47
N ASN A 47 1.85 13.13 1.34
CA ASN A 47 2.41 12.09 2.21
C ASN A 47 2.63 10.75 1.47
N GLN A 48 3.25 10.84 0.30
CA GLN A 48 3.45 9.69 -0.56
C GLN A 48 4.58 8.82 -0.02
N ILE A 49 4.32 7.51 0.10
CA ILE A 49 5.27 6.53 0.63
C ILE A 49 5.30 5.34 -0.32
N TYR A 50 6.47 5.01 -0.84
CA TYR A 50 6.67 3.77 -1.59
C TYR A 50 7.04 2.67 -0.63
N ILE A 51 6.32 1.55 -0.72
CA ILE A 51 6.56 0.35 0.07
C ILE A 51 6.82 -0.85 -0.85
N GLN A 52 7.64 -1.78 -0.40
CA GLN A 52 7.93 -3.02 -1.12
C GLN A 52 7.91 -4.24 -0.19
N ASP A 53 7.59 -5.38 -0.76
CA ASP A 53 7.79 -6.70 -0.18
C ASP A 53 8.47 -7.61 -1.21
N ALA A 54 8.61 -8.90 -0.91
CA ALA A 54 9.24 -9.87 -1.82
C ALA A 54 8.49 -10.06 -3.15
N THR A 55 7.25 -9.59 -3.26
CA THR A 55 6.35 -9.81 -4.40
C THR A 55 6.18 -8.58 -5.28
N GLY A 56 6.52 -7.39 -4.79
CA GLY A 56 6.46 -6.16 -5.58
C GLY A 56 6.51 -4.88 -4.73
N ALA A 57 6.17 -3.77 -5.37
CA ALA A 57 6.10 -2.45 -4.73
C ALA A 57 4.79 -1.72 -5.08
N ILE A 58 4.32 -0.86 -4.19
CA ILE A 58 3.14 -0.01 -4.41
C ILE A 58 3.34 1.36 -3.76
N LEU A 59 2.72 2.38 -4.35
CA LEU A 59 2.64 3.72 -3.78
C LEU A 59 1.46 3.82 -2.81
N ILE A 60 1.73 4.25 -1.58
CA ILE A 60 0.72 4.82 -0.68
C ILE A 60 0.53 6.29 -1.06
N ASP A 61 -0.69 6.66 -1.43
CA ASP A 61 -1.09 8.03 -1.79
C ASP A 61 -2.02 8.62 -0.71
N ASP A 62 -1.44 9.22 0.32
CA ASP A 62 -2.13 9.68 1.52
C ASP A 62 -2.51 11.18 1.45
N ALA A 63 -3.47 11.44 0.57
CA ALA A 63 -3.96 12.78 0.28
C ALA A 63 -4.60 13.47 1.49
N ASN A 64 -4.69 14.80 1.44
CA ASN A 64 -5.39 15.56 2.47
C ASN A 64 -6.89 15.21 2.50
N PRO A 65 -7.50 14.98 3.69
CA PRO A 65 -6.85 14.93 5.00
C PRO A 65 -6.06 13.62 5.23
N LYS A 66 -4.78 13.76 5.61
CA LYS A 66 -3.83 12.68 5.90
C LYS A 66 -4.43 11.63 6.85
N LYS A 67 -4.27 10.35 6.54
CA LYS A 67 -4.69 9.22 7.38
C LYS A 67 -3.54 8.58 8.14
N LEU A 68 -2.36 8.47 7.53
CA LEU A 68 -1.20 7.92 8.22
C LEU A 68 -0.60 9.00 9.12
N THR A 69 -0.99 9.02 10.40
CA THR A 69 -0.47 10.01 11.35
C THR A 69 0.91 9.65 11.87
N SER A 70 1.26 8.37 11.87
CA SER A 70 2.57 7.87 12.28
C SER A 70 3.70 8.33 11.33
N GLU A 71 4.88 8.58 11.88
CA GLU A 71 6.08 8.89 11.10
C GLU A 71 6.83 7.60 10.75
N TYR A 72 7.11 7.41 9.46
CA TYR A 72 7.95 6.32 8.96
C TYR A 72 9.25 6.86 8.38
N ASN A 73 10.31 6.06 8.40
CA ASN A 73 11.58 6.31 7.73
C ASN A 73 11.82 5.26 6.64
N VAL A 74 12.74 5.54 5.72
CA VAL A 74 13.21 4.51 4.78
C VAL A 74 13.84 3.37 5.58
N GLY A 75 13.44 2.13 5.28
CA GLY A 75 13.80 0.93 6.04
C GLY A 75 12.80 0.54 7.14
N ASP A 76 11.75 1.33 7.38
CA ASP A 76 10.69 0.93 8.32
C ASP A 76 9.70 -0.04 7.68
N GLY A 77 9.23 -1.01 8.46
CA GLY A 77 8.17 -1.94 8.07
C GLY A 77 6.79 -1.44 8.46
N ILE A 78 5.83 -1.55 7.55
CA ILE A 78 4.41 -1.22 7.75
C ILE A 78 3.61 -2.51 7.68
N VAL A 79 2.72 -2.73 8.66
CA VAL A 79 1.76 -3.84 8.69
C VAL A 79 0.35 -3.30 8.90
N GLY A 80 -0.67 -4.03 8.43
CA GLY A 80 -2.05 -3.68 8.71
C GLY A 80 -2.55 -2.43 7.98
N LEU A 81 -1.88 -2.03 6.90
CA LEU A 81 -2.32 -0.92 6.05
C LEU A 81 -3.71 -1.22 5.47
N ILE A 82 -4.68 -0.34 5.73
CA ILE A 82 -6.03 -0.45 5.19
C ILE A 82 -6.31 0.70 4.25
N GLY A 83 -6.75 0.38 3.03
CA GLY A 83 -7.05 1.38 2.01
C GLY A 83 -7.73 0.81 0.77
N SER A 84 -8.14 1.71 -0.12
CA SER A 84 -8.68 1.34 -1.44
C SER A 84 -7.60 1.43 -2.50
N VAL A 85 -7.55 0.43 -3.38
CA VAL A 85 -6.64 0.42 -4.53
C VAL A 85 -7.22 1.29 -5.64
N GLY A 86 -6.36 2.06 -6.31
CA GLY A 86 -6.73 2.89 -7.44
C GLY A 86 -5.60 3.03 -8.45
N HIS A 87 -5.91 3.64 -9.57
CA HIS A 87 -4.97 3.86 -10.65
C HIS A 87 -4.93 5.34 -11.04
N PHE A 88 -3.74 5.94 -10.99
CA PHE A 88 -3.54 7.34 -11.36
C PHE A 88 -2.29 7.48 -12.23
N ARG A 89 -2.45 8.04 -13.43
CA ARG A 89 -1.34 8.28 -14.38
C ARG A 89 -0.44 7.05 -14.60
N GLN A 90 -1.03 5.89 -14.89
CA GLN A 90 -0.30 4.63 -15.11
C GLN A 90 0.36 4.02 -13.86
N MET A 91 0.07 4.55 -12.67
CA MET A 91 0.56 4.03 -11.39
C MET A 91 -0.60 3.41 -10.60
N ILE A 92 -0.45 2.15 -10.17
CA ILE A 92 -1.32 1.55 -9.16
C ILE A 92 -0.88 2.07 -7.79
N GLN A 93 -1.85 2.53 -7.00
CA GLN A 93 -1.64 3.11 -5.68
C GLN A 93 -2.69 2.62 -4.69
N ILE A 94 -2.41 2.77 -3.40
CA ILE A 94 -3.36 2.57 -2.32
C ILE A 94 -3.60 3.90 -1.60
N ALA A 95 -4.87 4.27 -1.43
CA ALA A 95 -5.27 5.41 -0.61
C ALA A 95 -5.68 4.89 0.78
N PRO A 96 -4.93 5.20 1.86
CA PRO A 96 -5.26 4.74 3.20
C PRO A 96 -6.57 5.36 3.69
N VAL A 97 -7.28 4.65 4.57
CA VAL A 97 -8.53 5.14 5.18
C VAL A 97 -8.42 5.32 6.70
N THR A 98 -7.40 4.74 7.32
CA THR A 98 -7.09 4.84 8.75
C THR A 98 -5.58 4.86 8.94
N ASP A 99 -5.11 5.33 10.11
CA ASP A 99 -3.71 5.18 10.48
C ASP A 99 -3.36 3.69 10.61
N ALA A 100 -2.20 3.30 10.10
CA ALA A 100 -1.66 1.94 10.23
C ALA A 100 -0.85 1.75 11.52
N GLY A 101 -0.67 2.83 12.30
CA GLY A 101 0.12 2.83 13.53
C GLY A 101 1.62 2.97 13.26
N GLY A 102 2.44 2.86 14.30
CA GLY A 102 3.89 2.99 14.17
C GLY A 102 4.53 1.90 13.29
N ALA A 103 5.80 2.09 12.96
CA ALA A 103 6.60 1.08 12.27
C ALA A 103 6.60 -0.25 13.07
N ASN A 104 6.33 -1.36 12.39
CA ASN A 104 6.38 -2.70 12.98
C ASN A 104 7.81 -3.21 13.16
N SER A 105 8.70 -2.80 12.25
CA SER A 105 10.15 -3.00 12.31
C SER A 105 10.88 -1.77 11.79
N THR A 106 12.16 -1.60 12.15
CA THR A 106 12.97 -0.44 11.75
C THR A 106 14.36 -0.86 11.30
N GLY A 107 15.00 -0.05 10.46
CA GLY A 107 16.38 -0.28 10.01
C GLY A 107 16.56 -1.46 9.04
N ASN A 108 15.50 -1.89 8.35
CA ASN A 108 15.60 -2.92 7.32
C ASN A 108 16.40 -2.42 6.12
N VAL A 109 17.29 -3.26 5.61
CA VAL A 109 18.11 -2.92 4.42
C VAL A 109 17.24 -3.03 3.17
N VAL A 110 17.13 -1.95 2.42
CA VAL A 110 16.48 -1.93 1.10
C VAL A 110 17.50 -2.38 0.06
N GLU A 111 17.54 -3.68 -0.22
CA GLU A 111 18.45 -4.24 -1.22
C GLU A 111 17.92 -3.98 -2.65
N PRO A 112 18.74 -3.39 -3.54
CA PRO A 112 18.38 -3.27 -4.95
C PRO A 112 18.24 -4.64 -5.61
N THR A 113 17.14 -4.86 -6.32
CA THR A 113 17.01 -6.05 -7.17
C THR A 113 17.92 -5.92 -8.39
N ILE A 114 18.91 -6.81 -8.51
CA ILE A 114 19.69 -6.92 -9.73
C ILE A 114 18.88 -7.71 -10.75
N VAL A 115 18.58 -7.05 -11.87
CA VAL A 115 17.92 -7.65 -13.03
C VAL A 115 18.93 -7.79 -14.16
N THR A 116 18.94 -8.96 -14.78
CA THR A 116 19.73 -9.25 -15.98
C THR A 116 18.97 -8.81 -17.23
N ILE A 117 19.71 -8.60 -18.33
CA ILE A 117 19.11 -8.26 -19.64
C ILE A 117 18.12 -9.35 -20.09
N SER A 118 18.38 -10.62 -19.74
CA SER A 118 17.48 -11.73 -20.08
C SER A 118 16.16 -11.70 -19.31
N GLU A 119 16.15 -11.18 -18.08
CA GLU A 119 14.94 -11.04 -17.26
C GLU A 119 14.09 -9.83 -17.68
N LEU A 120 14.71 -8.83 -18.33
CA LEU A 120 14.03 -7.66 -18.89
C LEU A 120 13.37 -7.92 -20.27
N GLY A 121 13.59 -9.10 -20.87
CA GLY A 121 13.14 -9.43 -22.22
C GLY A 121 11.89 -10.30 -22.28
N MET A 122 10.71 -9.68 -22.37
CA MET A 122 9.51 -10.08 -23.17
C MET A 122 8.25 -9.22 -22.84
N GLY A 123 8.40 -7.93 -22.52
CA GLY A 123 7.26 -7.06 -22.14
C GLY A 123 7.15 -5.71 -22.84
N HIS A 124 8.08 -5.34 -23.73
CA HIS A 124 8.07 -4.05 -24.43
C HIS A 124 8.70 -4.20 -25.83
N GLY A 125 8.03 -4.94 -26.71
CA GLY A 125 8.48 -5.13 -28.08
C GLY A 125 7.50 -5.88 -28.96
N ALA A 126 6.42 -5.20 -29.37
CA ALA A 126 5.70 -5.34 -30.65
C ALA A 126 4.55 -4.32 -30.67
#